data_AF-A0A3M8SY41-F1
#
_entry.id   AF-A0A3M8SY41-F1
#
_cell.length_a   1.000
_cell.length_b   1.000
_cell.length_c   1.000
_cell.angle_alpha   90.00
_cell.angle_beta   90.00
_cell.angle_gamma   90.00
#
_symmetry.space_group_name_H-M   'P 1'
#
loop_
_entity.id
_entity.type
_entity.pdbx_description
1 polymer ?
#
loop_
_entity_poly.entity_id
_entity_poly.type
_entity_poly.pdbx_seq_one_letter_code
_entity_poly.pdbx_strand_id
1 'polypeptide(L)'
;MAKLRHYMTYSVLATVAGVPVGSLAGGLLVSLYAIVIRPWAVLEAILLGLMVSMVAAIIGILPALVYGASIDALLSRRGLANYLSSAAIGVVPGLLALVFAAGWTWFVMFFGACVAIATHRIAKHRLSNLDSHLAQFDRADVAS
;
A
#
# COMPACT_ATOMS: atom_id res chain seq x y z
N MET A 1 -14.80 -14.01 -17.01
CA MET A 1 -14.23 -12.64 -16.94
C MET A 1 -14.77 -11.80 -15.77
N ALA A 2 -16.02 -11.98 -15.33
CA ALA A 2 -16.62 -11.20 -14.24
C ALA A 2 -15.85 -11.22 -12.90
N LYS A 3 -15.26 -12.38 -12.52
CA LYS A 3 -14.43 -12.50 -11.30
C LYS A 3 -13.21 -11.56 -11.33
N LEU A 4 -12.45 -11.54 -12.44
CA LEU A 4 -11.24 -10.70 -12.56
C LEU A 4 -11.54 -9.21 -12.39
N ARG A 5 -12.68 -8.76 -12.92
CA ARG A 5 -13.12 -7.37 -12.80
C ARG A 5 -13.34 -6.98 -11.34
N HIS A 6 -13.96 -7.86 -10.55
CA HIS A 6 -14.15 -7.63 -9.11
C HIS A 6 -12.81 -7.54 -8.38
N TYR A 7 -11.88 -8.47 -8.62
CA TYR A 7 -10.54 -8.42 -8.02
C TYR A 7 -9.83 -7.08 -8.31
N MET A 8 -9.86 -6.61 -9.55
CA MET A 8 -9.28 -5.31 -9.91
C MET A 8 -9.94 -4.14 -9.16
N THR A 9 -11.28 -4.09 -9.08
CA THR A 9 -11.98 -3.00 -8.38
C THR A 9 -11.63 -2.98 -6.89
N TYR A 10 -11.54 -4.13 -6.24
CA TYR A 10 -11.13 -4.23 -4.84
C TYR A 10 -9.67 -3.83 -4.62
N SER A 11 -8.76 -4.26 -5.50
CA SER A 11 -7.35 -3.85 -5.41
C SER A 11 -7.20 -2.34 -5.62
N VAL A 12 -7.91 -1.74 -6.58
CA VAL A 12 -7.91 -0.28 -6.77
C VAL A 12 -8.43 0.45 -5.53
N LEU A 13 -9.56 0.01 -4.97
CA LEU A 13 -10.10 0.58 -3.72
C LEU A 13 -9.11 0.45 -2.55
N ALA A 14 -8.47 -0.71 -2.42
CA ALA A 14 -7.45 -0.95 -1.39
C ALA A 14 -6.22 -0.06 -1.59
N THR A 15 -5.80 0.19 -2.82
CA THR A 15 -4.71 1.11 -3.13
C THR A 15 -5.09 2.56 -2.80
N VAL A 16 -6.27 3.01 -3.22
CA VAL A 16 -6.76 4.37 -2.96
C VAL A 16 -6.90 4.63 -1.46
N ALA A 17 -7.31 3.63 -0.67
CA ALA A 17 -7.38 3.74 0.78
C ALA A 17 -6.01 3.58 1.47
N GLY A 18 -5.17 2.67 0.97
CA GLY A 18 -3.88 2.33 1.57
C GLY A 18 -2.81 3.40 1.36
N VAL A 19 -2.83 4.10 0.21
CA VAL A 19 -1.85 5.15 -0.11
C VAL A 19 -1.91 6.30 0.91
N PRO A 20 -3.06 6.94 1.22
CA PRO A 20 -3.12 8.00 2.23
C PRO A 20 -2.67 7.51 3.61
N VAL A 21 -3.11 6.32 4.03
CA VAL A 21 -2.80 5.76 5.35
C VAL A 21 -1.30 5.47 5.48
N GLY A 22 -0.72 4.78 4.49
CA GLY A 22 0.71 4.53 4.46
C GLY A 22 1.53 5.81 4.33
N SER A 23 1.00 6.81 3.60
CA SER A 23 1.67 8.10 3.45
C SER A 23 1.78 8.86 4.76
N LEU A 24 0.67 8.93 5.51
CA LEU A 24 0.65 9.55 6.83
C LEU A 24 1.54 8.80 7.83
N ALA A 25 1.52 7.47 7.82
CA ALA A 25 2.38 6.65 8.68
C ALA A 25 3.87 6.91 8.39
N GLY A 26 4.24 6.95 7.11
CA GLY A 26 5.61 7.26 6.68
C GLY A 26 6.04 8.66 7.09
N GLY A 27 5.21 9.68 6.86
CA GLY A 27 5.53 11.05 7.27
C GLY A 27 5.63 11.22 8.78
N LEU A 28 4.78 10.54 9.55
CA LEU A 28 4.85 10.57 11.02
C LEU A 28 6.18 10.00 11.52
N LEU A 29 6.68 8.92 10.92
CA LEU A 29 8.00 8.38 11.24
C LEU A 29 9.13 9.36 10.90
N VAL A 30 9.04 10.08 9.78
CA VAL A 30 10.00 11.15 9.45
C VAL A 30 9.95 12.27 10.48
N SER A 31 8.76 12.70 10.91
CA SER A 31 8.61 13.70 11.97
C SER A 31 9.25 13.22 13.28
N LEU A 32 8.97 11.99 13.70
CA LEU A 32 9.56 11.41 14.92
C LEU A 32 11.08 11.36 14.84
N TYR A 33 11.63 10.90 13.72
CA TYR A 33 13.07 10.87 13.50
C TYR A 33 13.70 12.27 13.57
N ALA A 34 13.06 13.26 12.94
CA ALA A 34 13.53 14.65 12.98
C ALA A 34 13.47 15.25 14.40
N ILE A 35 12.45 14.92 15.20
CA ILE A 35 12.34 15.33 16.61
C ILE A 35 13.47 14.72 17.45
N VAL A 36 13.80 13.45 17.22
CA VAL A 36 14.89 12.78 17.95
C VAL A 36 16.24 13.46 17.69
N ILE A 37 16.50 13.91 16.45
CA ILE A 37 17.76 14.59 16.09
C ILE A 37 17.77 16.05 16.56
N ARG A 38 16.64 16.75 16.43
CA ARG A 38 16.50 18.19 16.75
C ARG A 38 15.25 18.42 17.61
N PRO A 39 15.32 18.13 18.92
CA PRO A 39 14.13 18.16 19.79
C PRO A 39 13.55 19.56 19.97
N TRP A 40 14.33 20.62 19.74
CA TRP A 40 13.85 22.00 19.75
C TRP A 40 13.07 22.41 18.48
N ALA A 41 13.13 21.61 17.40
CA ALA A 41 12.55 21.92 16.10
C ALA A 41 11.27 21.12 15.82
N VAL A 42 10.41 20.92 16.83
CA VAL A 42 9.21 20.06 16.74
C VAL A 42 8.27 20.49 15.61
N LEU A 43 8.00 21.79 15.49
CA LEU A 43 7.09 22.30 14.45
C LEU A 43 7.64 22.04 13.04
N GLU A 44 8.93 22.30 12.82
CA GLU A 44 9.61 22.04 11.54
C GLU A 44 9.59 20.55 11.19
N ALA A 45 9.81 19.68 12.19
CA ALA A 45 9.76 18.23 12.02
C ALA A 45 8.36 17.74 11.59
N ILE A 46 7.31 18.25 12.24
CA ILE A 46 5.92 17.91 11.88
C ILE A 46 5.59 18.39 10.46
N LEU A 47 5.96 19.63 10.12
CA LEU A 47 5.75 20.19 8.78
C LEU A 47 6.50 19.40 7.71
N LEU A 48 7.74 18.98 8.01
CA LEU A 48 8.53 18.14 7.13
C LEU A 48 7.84 16.78 6.88
N GLY A 49 7.38 16.10 7.92
CA GLY A 49 6.68 14.82 7.76
C GLY A 49 5.35 14.95 7.02
N LEU A 50 4.59 16.03 7.23
CA LEU A 50 3.39 16.33 6.45
C LEU A 50 3.70 16.59 4.97
N MET A 51 4.74 17.38 4.69
CA MET A 51 5.18 17.64 3.32
C MET A 51 5.61 16.34 2.62
N VAL A 52 6.40 15.50 3.30
CA VAL A 52 6.79 14.18 2.79
C VAL A 52 5.56 13.30 2.55
N SER A 53 4.58 13.30 3.45
CA SER A 53 3.32 12.55 3.28
C SER A 53 2.57 12.96 2.02
N MET A 54 2.42 14.28 1.78
CA MET A 54 1.74 14.79 0.59
C MET A 54 2.47 14.42 -0.69
N VAL A 55 3.79 14.66 -0.74
CA VAL A 55 4.61 14.36 -1.93
C VAL A 55 4.56 12.87 -2.23
N ALA A 56 4.71 12.02 -1.21
CA ALA A 56 4.72 10.59 -1.38
C ALA A 56 3.35 10.01 -1.73
N ALA A 57 2.25 10.62 -1.26
CA ALA A 57 0.90 10.27 -1.72
C ALA A 57 0.70 10.62 -3.21
N ILE A 58 1.08 11.83 -3.63
CA ILE A 58 0.90 12.30 -5.01
C ILE A 58 1.75 11.48 -5.99
N ILE A 59 3.03 11.26 -5.66
CA ILE A 59 3.94 10.51 -6.53
C ILE A 59 3.64 9.01 -6.46
N GLY A 60 3.29 8.50 -5.29
CA GLY A 60 3.10 7.08 -5.05
C GLY A 60 1.78 6.51 -5.58
N ILE A 61 0.74 7.33 -5.74
CA ILE A 61 -0.58 6.84 -6.15
C ILE A 61 -0.58 6.23 -7.56
N LEU A 62 0.15 6.85 -8.49
CA LEU A 62 0.20 6.41 -9.88
C LEU A 62 0.88 5.03 -10.02
N PRO A 63 2.11 4.80 -9.53
CA PRO A 63 2.73 3.48 -9.58
C PRO A 63 1.99 2.45 -8.73
N ALA A 64 1.37 2.84 -7.60
CA ALA A 64 0.57 1.93 -6.80
C ALA A 64 -0.70 1.45 -7.54
N LEU A 65 -1.33 2.33 -8.33
CA LEU A 65 -2.48 1.96 -9.16
C LEU A 65 -2.07 1.11 -10.36
N VAL A 66 -1.03 1.52 -11.09
CA VAL A 66 -0.62 0.82 -12.32
C VAL A 66 0.00 -0.55 -12.01
N TYR A 67 0.97 -0.59 -11.09
CA TYR A 67 1.71 -1.81 -10.78
C TYR A 67 1.14 -2.54 -9.58
N GLY A 68 0.85 -1.84 -8.48
CA GLY A 68 0.36 -2.46 -7.25
C GLY A 68 -0.94 -3.22 -7.46
N ALA A 69 -1.97 -2.56 -8.02
CA ALA A 69 -3.27 -3.21 -8.21
C ALA A 69 -3.21 -4.39 -9.20
N SER A 70 -2.43 -4.25 -10.28
CA SER A 70 -2.25 -5.31 -11.29
C SER A 70 -1.54 -6.53 -10.72
N ILE A 71 -0.43 -6.33 -9.99
CA ILE A 71 0.37 -7.42 -9.43
C ILE A 71 -0.37 -8.09 -8.28
N ASP A 72 -1.05 -7.32 -7.42
CA ASP A 72 -1.80 -7.86 -6.28
C ASP A 72 -3.02 -8.68 -6.75
N ALA A 73 -3.69 -8.26 -7.82
CA ALA A 73 -4.73 -9.06 -8.48
C ALA A 73 -4.18 -10.38 -9.04
N LEU A 74 -2.97 -10.36 -9.62
CA LEU A 74 -2.32 -11.53 -10.20
C LEU A 74 -1.84 -12.52 -9.12
N LEU A 75 -1.29 -12.03 -8.02
CA LEU A 75 -0.89 -12.82 -6.85
C LEU A 75 -2.08 -13.42 -6.11
N SER A 76 -3.14 -12.64 -5.90
CA SER A 76 -4.38 -13.10 -5.28
C SER A 76 -4.98 -14.25 -6.08
N ARG A 77 -4.96 -14.16 -7.41
CA ARG A 77 -5.46 -15.23 -8.29
C ARG A 77 -4.67 -16.54 -8.20
N ARG A 78 -3.40 -16.48 -7.77
CA ARG A 78 -2.52 -17.64 -7.59
C ARG A 78 -2.52 -18.18 -6.15
N GLY A 79 -3.24 -17.55 -5.22
CA GLY A 79 -3.19 -17.91 -3.80
C GLY A 79 -1.85 -17.60 -3.15
N LEU A 80 -1.02 -16.76 -3.77
CA LEU A 80 0.33 -16.42 -3.31
C LEU A 80 0.40 -15.04 -2.64
N ALA A 81 -0.74 -14.43 -2.35
CA ALA A 81 -0.83 -13.11 -1.73
C ALA A 81 -0.37 -13.17 -0.26
N ASN A 82 0.93 -12.99 -0.03
CA ASN A 82 1.56 -12.93 1.28
C ASN A 82 2.08 -11.53 1.59
N TYR A 83 2.18 -11.20 2.89
CA TYR A 83 2.74 -9.92 3.35
C TYR A 83 4.15 -9.65 2.77
N LEU A 84 4.95 -10.70 2.62
CA LEU A 84 6.30 -10.63 2.08
C LEU A 84 6.31 -10.25 0.59
N SER A 85 5.41 -10.82 -0.21
CA SER A 85 5.27 -10.45 -1.63
C SER A 85 4.78 -9.01 -1.78
N SER A 86 3.84 -8.57 -0.96
CA SER A 86 3.36 -7.18 -1.01
C SER A 86 4.44 -6.19 -0.58
N ALA A 87 5.17 -6.49 0.50
CA ALA A 87 6.32 -5.68 0.90
C ALA A 87 7.37 -5.60 -0.22
N ALA A 88 7.71 -6.73 -0.85
CA ALA A 88 8.65 -6.76 -1.96
C ALA A 88 8.21 -5.87 -3.13
N ILE A 89 6.92 -5.88 -3.51
CA ILE A 89 6.37 -5.01 -4.56
C ILE A 89 6.49 -3.54 -4.18
N GLY A 90 6.20 -3.19 -2.92
CA GLY A 90 6.35 -1.83 -2.41
C GLY A 90 7.79 -1.31 -2.45
N VAL A 91 8.77 -2.21 -2.36
CA VAL A 91 10.20 -1.88 -2.37
C VAL A 91 10.73 -1.65 -3.78
N VAL A 92 10.14 -2.24 -4.82
CA VAL A 92 10.60 -2.14 -6.22
C VAL A 92 10.70 -0.68 -6.73
N PRO A 93 9.69 0.19 -6.55
CA PRO A 93 9.81 1.61 -6.93
C PRO A 93 10.95 2.33 -6.18
N GLY A 94 11.20 1.96 -4.92
CA GLY A 94 12.32 2.49 -4.13
C GLY A 94 13.68 2.04 -4.66
N LEU A 95 13.80 0.79 -5.11
CA LEU A 95 15.01 0.29 -5.77
C LEU A 95 15.27 0.98 -7.11
N LEU A 96 14.23 1.31 -7.87
CA LEU A 96 14.37 2.11 -9.09
C LEU A 96 14.84 3.54 -8.77
N ALA A 97 14.34 4.14 -7.69
CA ALA A 97 14.79 5.45 -7.22
C ALA A 97 16.27 5.45 -6.76
N LEU A 98 16.82 4.29 -6.37
CA LEU A 98 18.24 4.10 -6.00
C LEU A 98 19.19 4.49 -7.13
N VAL A 99 18.78 4.26 -8.37
CA VAL A 99 19.56 4.58 -9.58
C VAL A 99 19.65 6.10 -9.81
N PHE A 100 18.64 6.86 -9.36
CA PHE A 100 18.52 8.29 -9.65
C PHE A 100 18.86 9.20 -8.46
N ALA A 101 18.69 8.73 -7.21
CA ALA A 101 18.89 9.55 -6.02
C ALA A 101 19.20 8.71 -4.76
N ALA A 102 20.48 8.36 -4.58
CA ALA A 102 20.96 7.48 -3.50
C ALA A 102 20.65 7.99 -2.07
N GLY A 103 20.62 9.31 -1.85
CA GLY A 103 20.41 9.89 -0.52
C GLY A 103 18.99 9.70 0.04
N TRP A 104 18.00 9.55 -0.85
CA TRP A 104 16.58 9.48 -0.49
C TRP A 104 16.04 8.05 -0.54
N THR A 105 16.84 7.10 -1.03
CA THR A 105 16.36 5.78 -1.39
C THR A 105 15.82 5.00 -0.20
N TRP A 106 16.53 5.01 0.93
CA TRP A 106 16.12 4.25 2.09
C TRP A 106 14.77 4.74 2.64
N PHE A 107 14.51 6.06 2.58
CA PHE A 107 13.20 6.62 2.91
C PHE A 107 12.12 6.12 1.96
N VAL A 108 12.37 6.15 0.65
CA VAL A 108 11.40 5.69 -0.36
C VAL A 108 11.13 4.18 -0.24
N MET A 109 12.15 3.37 0.05
CA MET A 109 12.00 1.92 0.27
C MET A 109 11.18 1.62 1.53
N PHE A 110 11.49 2.27 2.65
CA PHE A 110 10.76 2.08 3.90
C PHE A 110 9.30 2.55 3.77
N PHE A 111 9.11 3.70 3.15
CA PHE A 111 7.80 4.25 2.83
C PHE A 111 6.98 3.31 1.94
N GLY A 112 7.57 2.83 0.84
CA GLY A 112 6.93 1.91 -0.09
C GLY A 112 6.53 0.59 0.57
N ALA A 113 7.37 0.08 1.48
CA ALA A 113 7.04 -1.10 2.28
C ALA A 113 5.84 -0.85 3.22
N CYS A 114 5.80 0.28 3.93
CA CYS A 114 4.67 0.65 4.80
C CYS A 114 3.36 0.76 4.02
N VAL A 115 3.36 1.45 2.88
CA VAL A 115 2.18 1.59 2.02
C VAL A 115 1.73 0.23 1.52
N ALA A 116 2.64 -0.60 1.01
CA ALA A 116 2.27 -1.91 0.46
C ALA A 116 1.72 -2.86 1.53
N ILE A 117 2.25 -2.83 2.76
CA ILE A 117 1.71 -3.60 3.88
C ILE A 117 0.31 -3.12 4.25
N ALA A 118 0.09 -1.80 4.31
CA ALA A 118 -1.22 -1.22 4.61
C ALA A 118 -2.26 -1.59 3.53
N THR A 119 -1.91 -1.44 2.24
CA THR A 119 -2.74 -1.84 1.11
C THR A 119 -3.07 -3.32 1.16
N HIS A 120 -2.09 -4.19 1.43
CA HIS A 120 -2.32 -5.63 1.51
C HIS A 120 -3.25 -6.01 2.68
N ARG A 121 -3.11 -5.37 3.85
CA ARG A 121 -4.04 -5.60 4.97
C ARG A 121 -5.49 -5.26 4.61
N ILE A 122 -5.70 -4.12 3.93
CA ILE A 122 -7.03 -3.68 3.50
C ILE A 122 -7.58 -4.63 2.43
N ALA A 123 -6.76 -4.98 1.43
CA ALA A 123 -7.14 -5.90 0.36
C ALA A 123 -7.52 -7.28 0.91
N LYS A 124 -6.69 -7.85 1.79
CA LYS A 124 -6.92 -9.16 2.41
C LYS A 124 -8.22 -9.20 3.20
N HIS A 125 -8.49 -8.17 4.01
CA HIS A 125 -9.72 -8.09 4.79
C HIS A 125 -10.98 -7.96 3.91
N ARG A 126 -10.90 -7.27 2.78
CA ARG A 126 -12.02 -7.14 1.84
C ARG A 126 -12.27 -8.44 1.07
N LEU A 127 -11.20 -9.10 0.64
CA LEU A 127 -11.26 -10.36 -0.09
C LEU A 127 -11.83 -11.49 0.77
N SER A 128 -11.40 -11.62 2.03
CA SER A 128 -11.95 -12.64 2.94
C SER A 128 -13.46 -12.48 3.17
N ASN A 129 -13.95 -11.24 3.26
CA ASN A 129 -15.38 -10.98 3.38
C ASN A 129 -16.12 -11.37 2.09
N LEU A 130 -15.56 -11.09 0.91
CA LEU A 130 -16.17 -11.46 -0.36
C LEU A 130 -16.31 -12.98 -0.52
N ASP A 131 -15.27 -13.74 -0.16
CA ASP A 131 -15.29 -15.20 -0.23
C ASP A 131 -16.38 -15.78 0.67
N SER A 132 -16.58 -15.22 1.86
CA SER A 132 -17.67 -15.64 2.75
C SER A 132 -19.06 -15.36 2.18
N HIS A 133 -19.26 -14.23 1.48
CA HIS A 133 -20.53 -13.91 0.83
C HIS A 133 -20.81 -14.83 -0.37
N LEU A 134 -19.81 -15.08 -1.22
CA LEU A 134 -19.97 -15.99 -2.37
C LEU A 134 -20.28 -17.42 -1.92
N ALA A 135 -19.64 -17.89 -0.85
CA ALA A 135 -19.93 -19.20 -0.27
C ALA A 135 -21.34 -19.31 0.32
N GLN A 136 -21.96 -18.20 0.75
CA GLN A 136 -23.35 -18.18 1.20
C GLN A 136 -24.33 -18.31 0.02
N PHE A 137 -24.05 -17.65 -1.11
CA PHE A 137 -24.88 -17.75 -2.32
C PHE A 137 -24.83 -19.17 -2.92
N ASP A 138 -23.64 -19.76 -3.05
CA ASP A 138 -23.51 -21.14 -3.57
C ASP A 138 -24.28 -22.17 -2.71
N ARG A 139 -24.38 -21.95 -1.39
CA ARG A 139 -25.17 -22.83 -0.50
C ARG A 139 -26.68 -22.62 -0.64
N ALA A 140 -27.11 -21.40 -0.93
CA ALA A 140 -28.52 -21.08 -1.12
C ALA A 140 -29.05 -21.72 -2.41
N ASP A 141 -28.26 -21.69 -3.48
CA ASP A 141 -28.64 -22.25 -4.80
C ASP A 141 -28.70 -23.79 -4.80
N VAL A 142 -27.96 -24.47 -3.92
CA VAL A 142 -28.00 -25.95 -3.79
C VAL A 142 -29.20 -26.42 -2.96
N ALA A 143 -29.79 -25.54 -2.16
CA ALA A 143 -30.93 -25.87 -1.28
C ALA A 143 -32.31 -25.70 -1.95
N SER A 144 -32.36 -25.13 -3.17
CA SER A 144 -33.56 -24.94 -3.99
C SER A 144 -33.68 -25.98 -5.09
#